data_AF-A0A218UJY8-F1
#
_entry.id   AF-A0A218UJY8-F1
#
_cell.length_a   1.000
_cell.length_b   1.000
_cell.length_c   1.000
_cell.angle_alpha   90.00
_cell.angle_beta   90.00
_cell.angle_gamma   90.00
#
_symmetry.space_group_name_H-M   'P 1'
#
loop_
_entity.id
_entity.type
_entity.pdbx_description
1 polymer ?
#
loop_
_entity_poly.entity_id
_entity_poly.type
_entity_poly.pdbx_seq_one_letter_code
_entity_poly.pdbx_strand_id
1 'polypeptide(L)'
;MAGAIIENMSTRKLCIVGGILLVLQVIAFLVGGLIAPSPTTAVPYMSVKCIDVRKNHHKTKWLMPWGPNHCKKLKDFDEAVSRQIEANDIVFAVHIPLPSKEMSPWFQFMLFIMQLDIAFKMDNDLKENAEITLDVSLAYRDDMFDDWEEIAHAIEIRKLKCTFGSPKTVESEGRHYDCDFLPFMEIGSVAHKYYLINIRLPVNDRKGINVGIGEIKDIRLVGIHQNGGFTKVWFAMKTFLTPSILIIMVWYWRRITLMTRAPVLLEKVIFALGISMTFINIPVEWFSIGFDWTWMLLFGDIRQGIFYAMLLSFWIIFCGEHMMDQNERNRLSGYWKQVGPIAVGSFCLFVFDMCERGVQLKNPFYSIWTTEVGTELAVSFPVFRNISGKQSSLPAMSKARRLHYEGLIFRFKFLMLITLACAAMTVIFFIVSQVTEGHWKWGDMTIQVNSAFFTGIYGMWNLYVFALMFLYAPSHKNYGEDQSNGDLGVNSGEELQLTTTITHVDGPTEVYKLARKEAQE
;
A
#
# COMPACT_ATOMS: atom_id res chain seq x y z
N MET A 1 -40.13 5.84 -9.35
CA MET A 1 -38.82 5.17 -9.45
C MET A 1 -38.40 4.75 -8.05
N ALA A 2 -38.02 3.49 -7.86
CA ALA A 2 -37.54 3.04 -6.55
C ALA A 2 -36.19 3.70 -6.24
N GLY A 3 -36.14 4.49 -5.17
CA GLY A 3 -34.91 5.16 -4.72
C GLY A 3 -33.86 4.17 -4.21
N ALA A 4 -32.62 4.61 -4.07
CA ALA A 4 -31.61 3.80 -3.37
C ALA A 4 -31.95 3.70 -1.87
N ILE A 5 -31.40 2.72 -1.16
CA ILE A 5 -31.70 2.48 0.26
C ILE A 5 -31.48 3.73 1.12
N ILE A 6 -30.43 4.50 0.85
CA ILE A 6 -30.13 5.76 1.55
C ILE A 6 -31.19 6.87 1.31
N GLU A 7 -31.96 6.84 0.21
CA GLU A 7 -33.09 7.77 0.00
C GLU A 7 -34.30 7.40 0.85
N ASN A 8 -34.51 6.11 1.07
CA ASN A 8 -35.72 5.57 1.69
C ASN A 8 -35.56 5.31 3.20
N MET A 9 -34.37 5.52 3.74
CA MET A 9 -34.04 5.22 5.13
C MET A 9 -34.31 6.44 6.03
N SER A 10 -35.02 6.24 7.13
CA SER A 10 -35.19 7.29 8.14
C SER A 10 -33.89 7.58 8.88
N THR A 11 -33.73 8.81 9.38
CA THR A 11 -32.56 9.22 10.17
C THR A 11 -32.28 8.26 11.34
N ARG A 12 -33.33 7.77 12.01
CA ARG A 12 -33.19 6.79 13.11
C ARG A 12 -32.51 5.50 12.64
N LYS A 13 -32.90 4.95 11.49
CA LYS A 13 -32.29 3.74 10.92
C LYS A 13 -30.85 4.00 10.47
N LEU A 14 -30.59 5.17 9.89
CA LEU A 14 -29.24 5.57 9.49
C LEU A 14 -28.31 5.68 10.70
N CYS A 15 -28.77 6.27 11.81
CA CYS A 15 -28.02 6.34 13.07
C CYS A 15 -27.77 4.95 13.67
N ILE A 16 -28.73 4.03 13.59
CA ILE A 16 -28.54 2.65 14.08
C ILE A 16 -27.45 1.94 13.26
N VAL A 17 -27.52 2.02 11.93
CA VAL A 17 -26.50 1.42 11.05
C VAL A 17 -25.13 2.06 11.31
N GLY A 18 -25.06 3.39 11.43
CA GLY A 18 -23.83 4.11 11.77
C GLY A 18 -23.26 3.69 13.13
N GLY A 19 -24.11 3.51 14.14
CA GLY A 19 -23.69 3.00 15.45
C GLY A 19 -23.14 1.59 15.39
N ILE A 20 -23.75 0.69 14.62
CA ILE A 20 -23.25 -0.68 14.39
C ILE A 20 -21.88 -0.64 13.71
N LEU A 21 -21.72 0.16 12.65
CA LEU A 21 -20.44 0.31 11.95
C LEU A 21 -19.37 0.89 12.86
N LEU A 22 -19.71 1.86 13.73
CA LEU A 22 -18.78 2.42 14.71
C LEU A 22 -18.35 1.38 15.73
N VAL A 23 -19.26 0.55 16.23
CA VAL A 23 -18.92 -0.55 17.15
C VAL A 23 -17.97 -1.54 16.48
N LEU A 24 -18.25 -1.94 15.23
CA LEU A 24 -17.35 -2.81 14.47
C LEU A 24 -15.98 -2.18 14.24
N GLN A 25 -15.92 -0.87 14.01
CA GLN A 25 -14.68 -0.14 13.87
C GLN A 25 -13.87 -0.11 15.18
N VAL A 26 -14.53 0.10 16.31
CA VAL A 26 -13.89 0.03 17.63
C VAL A 26 -13.34 -1.37 17.88
N ILE A 27 -14.09 -2.42 17.55
CA ILE A 27 -13.61 -3.80 17.64
C ILE A 27 -12.36 -4.00 16.78
N ALA A 28 -12.33 -3.49 15.54
CA ALA A 28 -11.15 -3.59 14.68
C ALA A 28 -9.89 -2.95 15.30
N PHE A 29 -10.03 -1.79 15.95
CA PHE A 29 -8.93 -1.16 16.71
C PHE A 29 -8.52 -1.98 17.94
N LEU A 30 -9.49 -2.50 18.70
CA LEU A 30 -9.22 -3.28 19.91
C LEU A 30 -8.51 -4.60 19.59
N VAL A 31 -8.86 -5.26 18.48
CA VAL A 31 -8.18 -6.49 18.03
C VAL A 31 -6.70 -6.22 17.77
N GLY A 32 -6.36 -5.14 17.06
CA GLY A 32 -4.94 -4.80 16.84
C GLY A 32 -4.24 -4.28 18.09
N GLY A 33 -4.94 -3.52 18.94
CA GLY A 33 -4.33 -2.87 20.10
C GLY A 33 -4.11 -3.78 21.29
N LEU A 34 -5.01 -4.75 21.52
CA LEU A 34 -4.99 -5.62 22.71
C LEU A 34 -4.62 -7.07 22.42
N ILE A 35 -4.82 -7.54 21.18
CA ILE A 35 -4.58 -8.96 20.82
C ILE A 35 -3.31 -9.10 19.97
N ALA A 36 -3.17 -8.28 18.93
CA ALA A 36 -2.03 -8.40 18.02
C ALA A 36 -0.74 -7.84 18.66
N PRO A 37 0.38 -8.56 18.60
CA PRO A 37 1.68 -8.01 18.94
C PRO A 37 2.17 -7.07 17.83
N SER A 38 3.40 -6.57 17.93
CA SER A 38 3.90 -5.53 17.03
C SER A 38 3.94 -6.04 15.59
N PRO A 39 3.68 -5.20 14.57
CA PRO A 39 3.57 -5.70 13.20
C PRO A 39 4.87 -6.34 12.72
N THR A 40 6.00 -5.75 13.10
CA THR A 40 7.34 -6.22 12.77
C THR A 40 8.19 -6.38 14.03
N THR A 41 9.25 -7.17 13.90
CA THR A 41 10.31 -7.31 14.90
C THR A 41 11.65 -7.09 14.21
N ALA A 42 12.48 -6.21 14.80
CA ALA A 42 13.84 -5.95 14.33
C ALA A 42 14.83 -6.59 15.30
N VAL A 43 15.71 -7.44 14.77
CA VAL A 43 16.72 -8.16 15.56
C VAL A 43 18.11 -7.80 15.03
N PRO A 44 19.01 -7.23 15.85
CA PRO A 44 20.38 -6.97 15.45
C PRO A 44 21.20 -8.26 15.49
N TYR A 45 22.02 -8.45 14.47
CA TYR A 45 22.98 -9.52 14.31
C TYR A 45 24.37 -8.91 14.13
N MET A 46 25.33 -9.44 14.88
CA MET A 46 26.74 -9.11 14.71
C MET A 46 27.39 -10.23 13.91
N SER A 47 28.10 -9.88 12.85
CA SER A 47 28.83 -10.87 12.06
C SER A 47 30.02 -11.43 12.83
N VAL A 48 30.29 -12.71 12.60
CA VAL A 48 31.49 -13.38 13.11
C VAL A 48 32.51 -13.43 11.98
N LYS A 49 33.71 -12.88 12.23
CA LYS A 49 34.84 -12.93 11.30
C LYS A 49 35.42 -14.36 11.29
N CYS A 50 35.16 -15.09 10.22
CA CYS A 50 35.63 -16.44 9.99
C CYS A 50 36.81 -16.44 9.01
N ILE A 51 37.74 -17.39 9.20
CA ILE A 51 38.92 -17.54 8.33
C ILE A 51 38.70 -18.71 7.35
N ASP A 52 38.90 -18.47 6.05
CA ASP A 52 38.83 -19.45 4.97
C ASP A 52 40.21 -19.71 4.36
N VAL A 53 40.98 -20.64 4.94
CA VAL A 53 42.39 -20.91 4.57
C VAL A 53 42.56 -21.73 3.27
N ARG A 54 41.50 -21.89 2.45
CA ARG A 54 41.55 -22.75 1.25
C ARG A 54 41.78 -21.93 -0.02
N LYS A 55 42.83 -22.30 -0.77
CA LYS A 55 43.23 -21.69 -2.06
C LYS A 55 42.18 -21.70 -3.18
N ASN A 56 41.13 -22.53 -3.08
CA ASN A 56 40.06 -22.58 -4.07
C ASN A 56 38.79 -21.92 -3.53
N HIS A 57 38.69 -20.60 -3.71
CA HIS A 57 37.51 -19.81 -3.32
C HIS A 57 36.24 -20.15 -4.13
N HIS A 58 36.35 -20.99 -5.17
CA HIS A 58 35.25 -21.37 -6.08
C HIS A 58 34.28 -22.43 -5.56
N LYS A 59 34.58 -23.13 -4.44
CA LYS A 59 33.59 -24.00 -3.78
C LYS A 59 33.14 -23.32 -2.49
N THR A 60 31.85 -22.98 -2.43
CA THR A 60 31.22 -22.38 -1.25
C THR A 60 31.31 -23.34 -0.08
N LYS A 61 32.24 -23.08 0.85
CA LYS A 61 32.24 -23.72 2.15
C LYS A 61 31.37 -22.87 3.07
N TRP A 62 30.28 -23.43 3.55
CA TRP A 62 29.42 -22.78 4.52
C TRP A 62 30.15 -22.69 5.87
N LEU A 63 30.31 -21.45 6.36
CA LEU A 63 31.11 -21.16 7.54
C LEU A 63 30.16 -20.82 8.68
N MET A 64 30.06 -21.73 9.64
CA MET A 64 29.13 -21.56 10.74
C MET A 64 29.73 -20.61 11.80
N PRO A 65 29.01 -19.57 12.25
CA PRO A 65 29.52 -18.64 13.25
C PRO A 65 29.56 -19.23 14.67
N TRP A 66 28.82 -20.31 14.97
CA TRP A 66 28.75 -20.94 16.29
C TRP A 66 28.38 -22.44 16.18
N GLY A 67 28.37 -23.17 17.29
CA GLY A 67 28.01 -24.60 17.31
C GLY A 67 29.21 -25.55 17.13
N PRO A 68 28.95 -26.86 16.93
CA PRO A 68 30.00 -27.88 16.89
C PRO A 68 30.94 -27.69 15.69
N ASN A 69 30.40 -27.32 14.53
CA ASN A 69 31.13 -27.08 13.29
C ASN A 69 31.47 -25.60 13.09
N HIS A 70 31.74 -24.85 14.16
CA HIS A 70 32.04 -23.43 14.08
C HIS A 70 33.33 -23.15 13.32
N CYS A 71 33.35 -22.03 12.61
CA CYS A 71 34.52 -21.54 11.90
C CYS A 71 35.64 -21.13 12.88
N LYS A 72 36.89 -21.09 12.37
CA LYS A 72 37.98 -20.45 13.11
C LYS A 72 37.74 -18.95 13.12
N LYS A 73 37.48 -18.41 14.32
CA LYS A 73 37.10 -17.01 14.52
C LYS A 73 38.32 -16.13 14.64
N LEU A 74 38.18 -14.90 14.17
CA LEU A 74 39.09 -13.79 14.38
C LEU A 74 38.44 -12.80 15.35
N LYS A 75 39.14 -12.38 16.41
CA LYS A 75 38.59 -11.37 17.34
C LYS A 75 38.74 -9.96 16.77
N ASP A 76 39.93 -9.63 16.28
CA ASP A 76 40.25 -8.31 15.73
C ASP A 76 41.19 -8.44 14.52
N PHE A 77 41.24 -7.41 13.69
CA PHE A 77 42.11 -7.36 12.50
C PHE A 77 43.60 -7.32 12.86
N ASP A 78 43.97 -6.83 14.04
CA ASP A 78 45.36 -6.91 14.52
C ASP A 78 45.84 -8.37 14.64
N GLU A 79 44.94 -9.28 15.02
CA GLU A 79 45.21 -10.72 15.06
C GLU A 79 45.40 -11.27 13.63
N ALA A 80 44.71 -10.73 12.62
CA ALA A 80 44.86 -11.15 11.24
C ALA A 80 46.23 -10.75 10.66
N VAL A 81 46.70 -9.55 10.96
CA VAL A 81 48.05 -9.08 10.58
C VAL A 81 49.11 -9.98 11.21
N SER A 82 48.97 -10.32 12.50
CA SER A 82 49.92 -11.20 13.20
C SER A 82 49.99 -12.61 12.60
N ARG A 83 48.89 -13.09 12.02
CA ARG A 83 48.75 -14.42 11.41
C ARG A 83 48.93 -14.42 9.89
N GLN A 84 49.25 -13.27 9.29
CA GLN A 84 49.40 -13.10 7.83
C GLN A 84 48.18 -13.57 7.03
N ILE A 85 46.97 -13.24 7.52
CA ILE A 85 45.71 -13.57 6.84
C ILE A 85 45.39 -12.47 5.82
N GLU A 86 45.13 -12.86 4.58
CA GLU A 86 44.74 -11.93 3.52
C GLU A 86 43.29 -11.46 3.69
N ALA A 87 42.96 -10.28 3.18
CA ALA A 87 41.59 -9.74 3.26
C ALA A 87 40.54 -10.66 2.59
N ASN A 88 40.92 -11.34 1.50
CA ASN A 88 40.06 -12.26 0.75
C ASN A 88 39.73 -13.55 1.52
N ASP A 89 40.53 -13.89 2.52
CA ASP A 89 40.33 -15.10 3.35
C ASP A 89 39.36 -14.84 4.52
N ILE A 90 38.92 -13.59 4.72
CA ILE A 90 38.01 -13.21 5.80
C ILE A 90 36.58 -13.28 5.28
N VAL A 91 35.75 -14.06 5.97
CA VAL A 91 34.32 -14.21 5.69
C VAL A 91 33.52 -13.78 6.92
N PHE A 92 32.63 -12.82 6.75
CA PHE A 92 31.69 -12.41 7.77
C PHE A 92 30.48 -13.34 7.73
N ALA A 93 30.34 -14.20 8.73
CA ALA A 93 29.27 -15.17 8.82
C ALA A 93 28.19 -14.72 9.81
N VAL A 94 26.92 -14.79 9.40
CA VAL A 94 25.74 -14.50 10.21
C VAL A 94 24.76 -15.65 10.09
N HIS A 95 24.38 -16.23 11.23
CA HIS A 95 23.36 -17.28 11.29
C HIS A 95 22.05 -16.68 11.77
N ILE A 96 20.98 -17.00 11.05
CA ILE A 96 19.63 -16.54 11.30
C ILE A 96 18.74 -17.78 11.52
N PRO A 97 17.94 -17.81 12.58
CA PRO A 97 17.85 -16.83 13.65
C PRO A 97 19.02 -16.95 14.65
N LEU A 98 19.00 -16.15 15.70
CA LEU A 98 19.94 -16.26 16.84
C LEU A 98 19.94 -17.69 17.44
N PRO A 99 21.02 -18.10 18.14
CA PRO A 99 21.11 -19.42 18.76
C PRO A 99 19.88 -19.75 19.62
N SER A 100 19.46 -21.02 19.59
CA SER A 100 18.27 -21.56 20.29
C SER A 100 16.89 -21.09 19.79
N LYS A 101 16.82 -20.33 18.68
CA LYS A 101 15.56 -19.96 18.02
C LYS A 101 15.42 -20.65 16.66
N GLU A 102 14.20 -20.67 16.11
CA GLU A 102 13.92 -21.11 14.74
C GLU A 102 13.04 -20.06 14.02
N MET A 103 13.25 -19.90 12.72
CA MET A 103 12.35 -19.12 11.88
C MET A 103 11.08 -19.92 11.59
N SER A 104 10.01 -19.22 11.23
CA SER A 104 8.75 -19.86 10.87
C SER A 104 8.08 -19.15 9.68
N PRO A 105 7.28 -19.88 8.87
CA PRO A 105 6.51 -19.29 7.77
C PRO A 105 5.53 -18.19 8.18
N TRP A 106 5.20 -18.09 9.47
CA TRP A 106 4.38 -17.00 10.01
C TRP A 106 5.05 -15.63 9.91
N PHE A 107 6.37 -15.57 9.71
CA PHE A 107 7.09 -14.31 9.57
C PHE A 107 6.93 -13.67 8.18
N GLN A 108 6.39 -14.41 7.20
CA GLN A 108 6.03 -14.02 5.83
C GLN A 108 7.18 -13.45 4.97
N PHE A 109 7.90 -12.46 5.46
CA PHE A 109 9.04 -11.84 4.79
C PHE A 109 10.19 -11.66 5.77
N MET A 110 11.39 -11.51 5.21
CA MET A 110 12.57 -11.18 5.98
C MET A 110 13.42 -10.18 5.19
N LEU A 111 13.61 -9.01 5.79
CA LEU A 111 14.38 -7.90 5.26
C LEU A 111 15.63 -7.71 6.11
N PHE A 112 16.76 -7.48 5.48
CA PHE A 112 18.00 -7.15 6.16
C PHE A 112 18.52 -5.81 5.67
N ILE A 113 18.90 -4.98 6.64
CA ILE A 113 19.71 -3.79 6.43
C ILE A 113 21.07 -4.02 7.04
N MET A 114 22.11 -3.54 6.36
CA MET A 114 23.49 -3.63 6.80
C MET A 114 23.97 -2.29 7.37
N GLN A 115 24.71 -2.35 8.46
CA GLN A 115 25.42 -1.23 9.06
C GLN A 115 26.90 -1.60 9.17
N LEU A 116 27.76 -0.75 8.64
CA LEU A 116 29.21 -0.93 8.66
C LEU A 116 29.82 -0.05 9.75
N ASP A 117 30.61 -0.67 10.62
CA ASP A 117 31.41 0.06 11.60
C ASP A 117 32.77 0.36 10.95
N ILE A 118 32.96 1.57 10.43
CA ILE A 118 34.22 2.00 9.78
C ILE A 118 34.98 2.89 10.73
N ALA A 119 36.23 2.56 11.06
CA ALA A 119 37.11 3.39 11.86
C ALA A 119 37.93 4.35 10.99
N PHE A 120 38.10 5.59 11.47
CA PHE A 120 38.95 6.60 10.85
C PHE A 120 40.43 6.32 11.13
N LYS A 121 41.24 6.41 10.07
CA LYS A 121 42.70 6.31 10.12
C LYS A 121 43.31 7.25 9.09
N MET A 122 44.37 7.97 9.43
CA MET A 122 45.00 8.94 8.53
C MET A 122 45.52 8.30 7.25
N ASP A 123 46.12 7.11 7.37
CA ASP A 123 46.73 6.40 6.24
C ASP A 123 45.70 5.78 5.29
N ASN A 124 44.47 5.56 5.75
CA ASN A 124 43.40 4.89 5.01
C ASN A 124 42.06 5.62 5.22
N ASP A 125 42.02 6.87 4.77
CA ASP A 125 40.82 7.69 4.75
C ASP A 125 39.81 7.14 3.73
N LEU A 126 38.53 7.29 4.03
CA LEU A 126 37.44 6.92 3.14
C LEU A 126 37.38 7.89 1.96
N LYS A 127 37.48 7.36 0.74
CA LYS A 127 37.36 8.19 -0.48
C LYS A 127 35.98 8.80 -0.63
N GLU A 128 35.91 9.98 -1.24
CA GLU A 128 34.64 10.57 -1.68
C GLU A 128 33.97 9.64 -2.72
N ASN A 129 32.69 9.32 -2.51
CA ASN A 129 31.92 8.33 -3.29
C ASN A 129 32.51 6.92 -3.29
N ALA A 130 33.04 6.46 -2.15
CA ALA A 130 33.51 5.09 -2.01
C ALA A 130 32.40 4.06 -2.31
N GLU A 131 32.76 3.01 -3.04
CA GLU A 131 31.89 1.88 -3.34
C GLU A 131 32.45 0.62 -2.66
N ILE A 132 31.57 -0.13 -2.00
CA ILE A 132 31.88 -1.43 -1.42
C ILE A 132 31.29 -2.53 -2.30
N THR A 133 32.15 -3.47 -2.68
CA THR A 133 31.76 -4.69 -3.38
C THR A 133 31.66 -5.83 -2.38
N LEU A 134 30.47 -6.41 -2.28
CA LEU A 134 30.12 -7.51 -1.39
C LEU A 134 29.97 -8.79 -2.21
N ASP A 135 30.72 -9.83 -1.90
CA ASP A 135 30.49 -11.17 -2.42
C ASP A 135 29.67 -11.97 -1.39
N VAL A 136 28.39 -12.16 -1.67
CA VAL A 136 27.41 -12.63 -0.69
C VAL A 136 26.85 -13.98 -1.11
N SER A 137 26.77 -14.90 -0.15
CA SER A 137 26.12 -16.20 -0.32
C SER A 137 25.08 -16.41 0.78
N LEU A 138 23.87 -16.79 0.40
CA LEU A 138 22.76 -17.12 1.29
C LEU A 138 22.39 -18.59 1.12
N ALA A 139 22.28 -19.29 2.24
CA ALA A 139 21.85 -20.68 2.31
C ALA A 139 20.72 -20.89 3.32
N TYR A 140 20.00 -21.99 3.17
CA TYR A 140 19.02 -22.49 4.14
C TYR A 140 19.28 -23.93 4.54
N ARG A 141 18.61 -24.32 5.64
CA ARG A 141 18.39 -25.70 6.05
C ARG A 141 17.22 -25.76 7.04
N ASP A 142 16.63 -26.94 7.18
CA ASP A 142 15.54 -27.16 8.12
C ASP A 142 15.94 -28.01 9.34
N ASP A 143 16.90 -28.94 9.19
CA ASP A 143 17.54 -29.62 10.30
C ASP A 143 18.92 -29.01 10.60
N MET A 144 19.30 -29.01 11.88
CA MET A 144 20.60 -28.54 12.35
C MET A 144 21.76 -29.45 11.93
N PHE A 145 21.48 -30.70 11.55
CA PHE A 145 22.48 -31.67 11.12
C PHE A 145 22.60 -31.81 9.60
N ASP A 146 21.66 -31.27 8.85
CA ASP A 146 21.70 -31.29 7.39
C ASP A 146 22.75 -30.32 6.83
N ASP A 147 23.20 -30.63 5.63
CA ASP A 147 24.04 -29.76 4.83
C ASP A 147 23.25 -28.52 4.39
N TRP A 148 23.97 -27.40 4.22
CA TRP A 148 23.39 -26.14 3.78
C TRP A 148 23.14 -26.16 2.27
N GLU A 149 21.93 -25.76 1.87
CA GLU A 149 21.55 -25.59 0.47
C GLU A 149 21.57 -24.12 0.08
N GLU A 150 22.15 -23.82 -1.08
CA GLU A 150 22.30 -22.44 -1.57
C GLU A 150 20.98 -21.90 -2.12
N ILE A 151 20.53 -20.74 -1.63
CA ILE A 151 19.40 -19.99 -2.20
C ILE A 151 19.91 -19.09 -3.32
N ALA A 152 20.92 -18.28 -3.01
CA ALA A 152 21.42 -17.25 -3.88
C ALA A 152 22.88 -16.91 -3.56
N HIS A 153 23.64 -16.66 -4.62
CA HIS A 153 24.98 -16.10 -4.58
C HIS A 153 25.03 -14.92 -5.54
N ALA A 154 25.45 -13.75 -5.04
CA ALA A 154 25.56 -12.54 -5.85
C ALA A 154 26.74 -11.68 -5.41
N ILE A 155 27.35 -11.00 -6.38
CA ILE A 155 28.32 -9.94 -6.13
C ILE A 155 27.60 -8.61 -6.29
N GLU A 156 27.50 -7.88 -5.19
CA GLU A 156 26.69 -6.68 -5.07
C GLU A 156 27.56 -5.47 -4.78
N ILE A 157 27.27 -4.35 -5.44
CA ILE A 157 27.99 -3.10 -5.23
C ILE A 157 27.07 -2.12 -4.50
N ARG A 158 27.60 -1.45 -3.48
CA ARG A 158 26.89 -0.44 -2.69
C ARG A 158 27.73 0.81 -2.54
N LYS A 159 27.09 1.97 -2.63
CA LYS A 159 27.73 3.26 -2.37
C LYS A 159 27.74 3.54 -0.87
N LEU A 160 28.90 3.90 -0.33
CA LEU A 160 29.07 4.28 1.06
C LEU A 160 28.81 5.78 1.23
N LYS A 161 27.76 6.12 1.96
CA LYS A 161 27.47 7.49 2.40
C LYS A 161 27.82 7.60 3.87
N CYS A 162 29.01 8.12 4.14
CA CYS A 162 29.55 8.24 5.49
C CYS A 162 30.03 9.66 5.73
N THR A 163 29.77 10.17 6.92
CA THR A 163 30.23 11.47 7.37
C THR A 163 31.13 11.31 8.59
N PHE A 164 32.11 12.20 8.72
CA PHE A 164 33.00 12.23 9.87
C PHE A 164 32.81 13.57 10.59
N GLY A 165 32.06 13.55 11.70
CA GLY A 165 31.72 14.77 12.44
C GLY A 165 32.87 15.33 13.29
N SER A 166 33.98 14.60 13.42
CA SER A 166 35.17 15.05 14.16
C SER A 166 36.22 15.65 13.22
N PRO A 167 37.07 16.59 13.67
CA PRO A 167 38.21 17.04 12.88
C PRO A 167 39.16 15.85 12.62
N LYS A 168 39.63 15.71 11.38
CA LYS A 168 40.59 14.69 10.97
C LYS A 168 41.97 15.04 11.54
N THR A 169 42.19 14.69 12.81
CA THR A 169 43.46 14.82 13.54
C THR A 169 43.90 13.45 14.05
N VAL A 170 45.17 13.32 14.45
CA VAL A 170 45.71 12.05 15.00
C VAL A 170 44.97 11.63 16.27
N GLU A 171 44.47 12.58 17.06
CA GLU A 171 43.66 12.32 18.27
C GLU A 171 42.29 11.71 17.95
N SER A 172 41.81 11.87 16.73
CA SER A 172 40.52 11.34 16.26
C SER A 172 40.65 9.96 15.61
N GLU A 173 41.87 9.40 15.49
CA GLU A 173 42.05 8.05 14.96
C GLU A 173 41.34 7.00 15.83
N GLY A 174 40.75 6.01 15.16
CA GLY A 174 39.95 4.97 15.80
C GLY A 174 38.50 5.37 16.08
N ARG A 175 38.10 6.63 15.92
CA ARG A 175 36.69 7.03 15.96
C ARG A 175 35.95 6.49 14.74
N HIS A 176 34.67 6.16 14.92
CA HIS A 176 33.86 5.63 13.83
C HIS A 176 33.30 6.74 12.94
N TYR A 177 33.19 6.45 11.65
CA TYR A 177 32.36 7.24 10.74
C TYR A 177 30.88 7.02 11.06
N ASP A 178 30.08 8.06 10.84
CA ASP A 178 28.63 7.96 10.86
C ASP A 178 28.14 7.68 9.45
N CYS A 179 27.78 6.42 9.20
CA CYS A 179 27.38 5.90 7.89
C CYS A 179 25.88 5.61 7.83
N ASP A 180 25.26 5.92 6.69
CA ASP A 180 23.89 5.53 6.40
C ASP A 180 23.73 4.01 6.35
N PHE A 181 22.53 3.52 6.70
CA PHE A 181 22.18 2.10 6.54
C PHE A 181 22.16 1.70 5.06
N LEU A 182 22.72 0.53 4.76
CA LEU A 182 22.74 -0.03 3.42
C LEU A 182 21.60 -1.06 3.28
N PRO A 183 20.72 -0.94 2.27
CA PRO A 183 19.76 -1.99 1.96
C PRO A 183 20.53 -3.24 1.48
N PHE A 184 20.32 -4.37 2.16
CA PHE A 184 21.12 -5.57 1.95
C PHE A 184 20.35 -6.65 1.19
N MET A 185 19.25 -7.17 1.76
CA MET A 185 18.41 -8.16 1.08
C MET A 185 16.96 -8.12 1.57
N GLU A 186 16.04 -8.57 0.72
CA GLU A 186 14.65 -8.82 1.07
C GLU A 186 14.20 -10.14 0.45
N ILE A 187 13.72 -11.07 1.28
CA ILE A 187 13.07 -12.30 0.83
C ILE A 187 11.58 -12.25 1.15
N GLY A 188 10.76 -12.57 0.15
CA GLY A 188 9.30 -12.49 0.23
C GLY A 188 8.60 -13.71 0.84
N SER A 189 9.37 -14.67 1.35
CA SER A 189 8.88 -15.88 2.01
C SER A 189 9.92 -16.36 3.02
N VAL A 190 9.45 -16.89 4.16
CA VAL A 190 10.29 -17.49 5.20
C VAL A 190 9.93 -18.97 5.32
N ALA A 191 10.28 -19.76 4.31
CA ALA A 191 9.91 -21.16 4.23
C ALA A 191 10.70 -22.08 5.19
N HIS A 192 11.95 -21.72 5.47
CA HIS A 192 12.90 -22.57 6.19
C HIS A 192 13.15 -22.09 7.61
N LYS A 193 13.65 -23.00 8.46
CA LYS A 193 13.91 -22.72 9.88
C LYS A 193 15.21 -21.97 10.11
N TYR A 194 16.23 -22.26 9.32
CA TYR A 194 17.58 -21.73 9.51
C TYR A 194 18.13 -21.20 8.21
N TYR A 195 18.82 -20.05 8.31
CA TYR A 195 19.47 -19.37 7.21
C TYR A 195 20.90 -19.00 7.60
N LEU A 196 21.82 -19.08 6.66
CA LEU A 196 23.21 -18.69 6.83
C LEU A 196 23.58 -17.69 5.75
N ILE A 197 24.14 -16.56 6.19
CA ILE A 197 24.66 -15.52 5.32
C ILE A 197 26.17 -15.47 5.50
N ASN A 198 26.88 -15.67 4.40
CA ASN A 198 28.32 -15.46 4.30
C ASN A 198 28.58 -14.25 3.44
N ILE A 199 29.37 -13.29 3.94
CA ILE A 199 29.72 -12.06 3.25
C ILE A 199 31.24 -12.00 3.15
N ARG A 200 31.75 -11.87 1.94
CA ARG A 200 33.17 -11.64 1.64
C ARG A 200 33.37 -10.24 1.09
N LEU A 201 34.50 -9.65 1.42
CA LEU A 201 34.94 -8.35 0.89
C LEU A 201 36.15 -8.57 -0.02
N PRO A 202 35.95 -8.93 -1.30
CA PRO A 202 37.07 -9.20 -2.19
C PRO A 202 37.87 -7.91 -2.44
N VAL A 203 39.19 -7.95 -2.26
CA VAL A 203 40.10 -6.82 -2.51
C VAL A 203 40.91 -7.09 -3.78
N ASN A 204 40.94 -6.11 -4.68
CA ASN A 204 41.77 -6.19 -5.89
C ASN A 204 42.28 -4.82 -6.32
N ASP A 205 43.55 -4.55 -6.04
CA ASP A 205 44.20 -3.27 -6.34
C ASP A 205 44.24 -2.95 -7.83
N ARG A 206 44.39 -3.96 -8.70
CA ARG A 206 44.47 -3.76 -10.15
C ARG A 206 43.14 -3.30 -10.75
N LYS A 207 42.03 -3.77 -10.18
CA LYS A 207 40.67 -3.41 -10.60
C LYS A 207 40.07 -2.29 -9.75
N GLY A 208 40.77 -1.83 -8.72
CA GLY A 208 40.26 -0.83 -7.76
C GLY A 208 39.11 -1.33 -6.90
N ILE A 209 38.93 -2.65 -6.72
CA ILE A 209 37.81 -3.21 -5.95
C ILE A 209 38.13 -3.14 -4.47
N ASN A 210 37.23 -2.53 -3.69
CA ASN A 210 37.34 -2.35 -2.23
C ASN A 210 38.63 -1.63 -1.80
N VAL A 211 39.13 -0.69 -2.61
CA VAL A 211 40.34 0.10 -2.31
C VAL A 211 39.98 1.49 -1.80
N GLY A 212 40.36 1.81 -0.56
CA GLY A 212 40.09 3.11 0.08
C GLY A 212 38.67 3.23 0.62
N ILE A 213 38.11 2.11 1.09
CA ILE A 213 36.79 2.02 1.76
C ILE A 213 36.88 2.24 3.29
N GLY A 214 38.01 2.79 3.78
CA GLY A 214 38.30 2.95 5.21
C GLY A 214 38.69 1.65 5.90
N GLU A 215 38.88 1.70 7.23
CA GLU A 215 39.16 0.52 8.05
C GLU A 215 37.85 -0.04 8.63
N ILE A 216 37.26 -1.03 7.96
CA ILE A 216 36.06 -1.71 8.43
C ILE A 216 36.41 -2.53 9.67
N LYS A 217 35.75 -2.27 10.80
CA LYS A 217 35.90 -3.02 12.06
C LYS A 217 34.89 -4.15 12.17
N ASP A 218 33.60 -3.89 11.94
CA ASP A 218 32.56 -4.91 12.05
C ASP A 218 31.42 -4.66 11.06
N ILE A 219 30.73 -5.73 10.69
CA ILE A 219 29.50 -5.67 9.88
C ILE A 219 28.33 -6.10 10.77
N ARG A 220 27.35 -5.22 10.93
CA ARG A 220 26.11 -5.50 11.63
C ARG A 220 24.98 -5.65 10.63
N LEU A 221 24.09 -6.61 10.86
CA LEU A 221 22.87 -6.79 10.09
C LEU A 221 21.68 -6.62 11.02
N VAL A 222 20.65 -5.88 10.61
CA VAL A 222 19.37 -5.85 11.33
C VAL A 222 18.36 -6.62 10.49
N GLY A 223 17.94 -7.77 11.02
CA GLY A 223 16.89 -8.60 10.43
C GLY A 223 15.53 -8.13 10.89
N ILE A 224 14.69 -7.71 9.94
CA ILE A 224 13.33 -7.26 10.14
C ILE A 224 12.42 -8.30 9.51
N HIS A 225 11.52 -8.86 10.30
CA HIS A 225 10.51 -9.80 9.81
C HIS A 225 9.15 -9.46 10.41
N GLN A 226 8.08 -9.93 9.77
CA GLN A 226 6.75 -9.77 10.35
C GLN A 226 6.67 -10.59 11.64
N ASN A 227 5.94 -10.09 12.62
CA ASN A 227 5.72 -10.86 13.84
C ASN A 227 4.66 -11.93 13.57
N GLY A 228 4.99 -13.19 13.85
CA GLY A 228 4.09 -14.32 13.58
C GLY A 228 2.75 -14.24 14.32
N GLY A 229 2.73 -13.60 15.51
CA GLY A 229 1.47 -13.34 16.21
C GLY A 229 0.59 -12.30 15.51
N PHE A 230 1.20 -11.25 14.95
CA PHE A 230 0.48 -10.26 14.16
C PHE A 230 -0.07 -10.88 12.87
N THR A 231 0.74 -11.69 12.18
CA THR A 231 0.32 -12.42 10.97
C THR A 231 -0.91 -13.29 11.22
N LYS A 232 -0.97 -14.01 12.34
CA LYS A 232 -2.15 -14.82 12.72
C LYS A 232 -3.41 -13.99 12.86
N VAL A 233 -3.33 -12.86 13.58
CA VAL A 233 -4.47 -11.95 13.76
C VAL A 233 -4.88 -11.33 12.43
N TRP A 234 -3.91 -10.92 11.62
CA TRP A 234 -4.13 -10.38 10.29
C TRP A 234 -4.86 -11.36 9.37
N PHE A 235 -4.43 -12.62 9.34
CA PHE A 235 -5.07 -13.68 8.56
C PHE A 235 -6.49 -13.95 9.04
N ALA A 236 -6.71 -14.03 10.36
CA ALA A 236 -8.03 -14.22 10.93
C ALA A 236 -8.98 -13.07 10.55
N MET A 237 -8.48 -11.83 10.60
CA MET A 237 -9.25 -10.65 10.20
C MET A 237 -9.61 -10.69 8.71
N LYS A 238 -8.66 -11.04 7.83
CA LYS A 238 -8.94 -11.23 6.40
C LYS A 238 -10.02 -12.30 6.18
N THR A 239 -9.81 -13.49 6.73
CA THR A 239 -10.75 -14.63 6.61
C THR A 239 -12.15 -14.30 7.12
N PHE A 240 -12.28 -13.48 8.17
CA PHE A 240 -13.58 -13.02 8.68
C PHE A 240 -14.24 -11.98 7.77
N LEU A 241 -13.45 -11.05 7.19
CA LEU A 241 -13.97 -9.97 6.36
C LEU A 241 -14.25 -10.39 4.90
N THR A 242 -13.56 -11.41 4.37
CA THR A 242 -13.83 -11.91 3.01
C THR A 242 -15.30 -12.31 2.79
N PRO A 243 -15.92 -13.19 3.60
CA PRO A 243 -17.28 -13.63 3.35
C PRO A 243 -18.29 -12.49 3.53
N SER A 244 -18.09 -11.57 4.47
CA SER A 244 -19.02 -10.46 4.70
C SER A 244 -19.05 -9.49 3.50
N ILE A 245 -17.89 -9.13 2.96
CA ILE A 245 -17.78 -8.30 1.75
C ILE A 245 -18.30 -9.03 0.51
N LEU A 246 -18.01 -10.33 0.38
CA LEU A 246 -18.48 -11.13 -0.76
C LEU A 246 -20.01 -11.25 -0.76
N ILE A 247 -20.62 -11.54 0.40
CA ILE A 247 -22.09 -11.64 0.53
C ILE A 247 -22.77 -10.32 0.17
N ILE A 248 -22.30 -9.20 0.72
CA ILE A 248 -22.91 -7.89 0.41
C ILE A 248 -22.70 -7.50 -1.06
N MET A 249 -21.57 -7.86 -1.67
CA MET A 249 -21.28 -7.60 -3.08
C MET A 249 -22.21 -8.41 -4.00
N VAL A 250 -22.37 -9.71 -3.74
CA VAL A 250 -23.31 -10.56 -4.49
C VAL A 250 -24.74 -10.07 -4.30
N TRP A 251 -25.13 -9.71 -3.09
CA TRP A 251 -26.44 -9.14 -2.79
C TRP A 251 -26.67 -7.81 -3.52
N TYR A 252 -25.69 -6.92 -3.53
CA TYR A 252 -25.73 -5.62 -4.20
C TYR A 252 -25.95 -5.78 -5.71
N TRP A 253 -25.16 -6.64 -6.36
CA TRP A 253 -25.27 -6.88 -7.79
C TRP A 253 -26.57 -7.59 -8.18
N ARG A 254 -27.01 -8.55 -7.36
CA ARG A 254 -28.32 -9.19 -7.54
C ARG A 254 -29.46 -8.17 -7.47
N ARG A 255 -29.40 -7.19 -6.57
CA ARG A 255 -30.42 -6.14 -6.48
C ARG A 255 -30.43 -5.23 -7.69
N ILE A 256 -29.25 -4.91 -8.24
CA ILE A 256 -29.14 -4.08 -9.44
C ILE A 256 -29.73 -4.79 -10.66
N THR A 257 -29.40 -6.06 -10.86
CA THR A 257 -29.85 -6.86 -12.02
C THR A 257 -31.34 -7.18 -12.02
N LEU A 258 -32.02 -7.11 -10.87
CA LEU A 258 -33.47 -7.27 -10.77
C LEU A 258 -34.26 -6.03 -11.21
N MET A 259 -33.59 -4.88 -11.42
CA MET A 259 -34.26 -3.70 -11.95
C MET A 259 -34.44 -3.81 -13.47
N THR A 260 -35.52 -3.24 -14.00
CA THR A 260 -35.77 -3.18 -15.44
C THR A 260 -34.84 -2.22 -16.20
N ARG A 261 -34.13 -1.35 -15.48
CA ARG A 261 -33.16 -0.39 -16.05
C ARG A 261 -31.76 -0.99 -16.12
N ALA A 262 -30.96 -0.53 -17.08
CA ALA A 262 -29.53 -0.83 -17.11
C ALA A 262 -28.79 -0.19 -15.90
N PRO A 263 -27.72 -0.81 -15.38
CA PRO A 263 -26.96 -0.27 -14.25
C PRO A 263 -26.30 1.07 -14.61
N VAL A 264 -26.41 2.05 -13.71
CA VAL A 264 -25.77 3.37 -13.89
C VAL A 264 -24.26 3.31 -13.63
N LEU A 265 -23.52 4.33 -14.09
CA LEU A 265 -22.06 4.35 -13.95
C LEU A 265 -21.62 4.24 -12.48
N LEU A 266 -22.28 4.97 -11.58
CA LEU A 266 -21.98 4.95 -10.15
C LEU A 266 -22.16 3.55 -9.53
N GLU A 267 -23.20 2.82 -9.92
CA GLU A 267 -23.45 1.45 -9.44
C GLU A 267 -22.36 0.49 -9.91
N LYS A 268 -21.91 0.63 -11.16
CA LYS A 268 -20.80 -0.17 -11.72
C LYS A 268 -19.48 0.13 -11.01
N VAL A 269 -19.20 1.39 -10.70
CA VAL A 269 -17.96 1.78 -10.01
C VAL A 269 -17.96 1.32 -8.55
N ILE A 270 -19.09 1.41 -7.83
CA ILE A 270 -19.22 0.84 -6.47
C ILE A 270 -19.04 -0.68 -6.51
N PHE A 271 -19.61 -1.37 -7.50
CA PHE A 271 -19.40 -2.81 -7.68
C PHE A 271 -17.92 -3.14 -7.94
N ALA A 272 -17.25 -2.40 -8.82
CA ALA A 272 -15.82 -2.58 -9.09
C ALA A 272 -14.94 -2.31 -7.85
N LEU A 273 -15.31 -1.33 -7.02
CA LEU A 273 -14.67 -1.09 -5.72
C LEU A 273 -14.89 -2.24 -4.74
N GLY A 274 -16.08 -2.87 -4.75
CA GLY A 274 -16.36 -4.09 -3.99
C GLY A 274 -15.53 -5.29 -4.45
N ILE A 275 -15.31 -5.44 -5.76
CA ILE A 275 -14.42 -6.48 -6.32
C ILE A 275 -12.98 -6.26 -5.87
N SER A 276 -12.44 -5.04 -5.99
CA SER A 276 -11.07 -4.76 -5.57
C SER A 276 -10.88 -4.95 -4.06
N MET A 277 -11.87 -4.57 -3.23
CA MET A 277 -11.84 -4.84 -1.79
C MET A 277 -11.88 -6.34 -1.48
N THR A 278 -12.73 -7.10 -2.17
CA THR A 278 -12.79 -8.56 -2.05
C THR A 278 -11.44 -9.17 -2.41
N PHE A 279 -10.80 -8.70 -3.48
CA PHE A 279 -9.50 -9.20 -3.94
C PHE A 279 -8.38 -9.02 -2.89
N ILE A 280 -8.35 -7.89 -2.17
CA ILE A 280 -7.44 -7.69 -1.03
C ILE A 280 -7.73 -8.65 0.12
N ASN A 281 -9.02 -8.88 0.40
CA ASN A 281 -9.47 -9.66 1.54
C ASN A 281 -9.34 -11.16 1.35
N ILE A 282 -9.25 -11.67 0.11
CA ILE A 282 -9.03 -13.09 -0.12
C ILE A 282 -7.71 -13.47 0.56
N PRO A 283 -7.73 -14.40 1.52
CA PRO A 283 -6.58 -14.68 2.36
C PRO A 283 -5.66 -15.70 1.68
N VAL A 284 -5.16 -15.34 0.49
CA VAL A 284 -4.22 -16.16 -0.32
C VAL A 284 -2.93 -16.46 0.45
N GLU A 285 -2.59 -15.60 1.40
CA GLU A 285 -1.41 -15.72 2.26
C GLU A 285 -1.45 -16.97 3.15
N TRP A 286 -2.60 -17.61 3.39
CA TRP A 286 -2.66 -18.91 4.07
C TRP A 286 -1.82 -19.98 3.35
N PHE A 287 -1.73 -19.90 2.02
CA PHE A 287 -0.94 -20.85 1.24
C PHE A 287 0.56 -20.67 1.44
N SER A 288 1.04 -19.47 1.84
CA SER A 288 2.47 -19.24 2.10
C SER A 288 3.00 -19.95 3.35
N ILE A 289 2.11 -20.51 4.18
CA ILE A 289 2.52 -21.32 5.33
C ILE A 289 2.99 -22.71 4.89
N GLY A 290 2.37 -23.27 3.85
CA GLY A 290 2.66 -24.62 3.36
C GLY A 290 3.54 -24.64 2.10
N PHE A 291 3.60 -23.54 1.35
CA PHE A 291 4.36 -23.44 0.11
C PHE A 291 5.28 -22.23 0.13
N ASP A 292 6.50 -22.40 -0.35
CA ASP A 292 7.46 -21.32 -0.50
C ASP A 292 7.14 -20.46 -1.75
N TRP A 293 6.36 -19.40 -1.55
CA TRP A 293 5.98 -18.47 -2.62
C TRP A 293 6.58 -17.09 -2.39
N THR A 294 7.75 -16.85 -2.99
CA THR A 294 8.51 -15.59 -2.88
C THR A 294 7.78 -14.37 -3.48
N TRP A 295 6.82 -14.57 -4.38
CA TRP A 295 6.03 -13.53 -5.05
C TRP A 295 4.87 -12.96 -4.23
N MET A 296 4.68 -13.42 -2.98
CA MET A 296 3.54 -13.03 -2.15
C MET A 296 3.48 -11.53 -1.84
N LEU A 297 4.64 -10.89 -1.64
CA LEU A 297 4.73 -9.45 -1.36
C LEU A 297 4.25 -8.64 -2.56
N LEU A 298 4.81 -8.92 -3.74
CA LEU A 298 4.43 -8.27 -5.00
C LEU A 298 2.93 -8.43 -5.28
N PHE A 299 2.38 -9.62 -5.05
CA PHE A 299 0.94 -9.84 -5.20
C PHE A 299 0.10 -9.07 -4.15
N GLY A 300 0.62 -8.89 -2.94
CA GLY A 300 0.04 -8.00 -1.93
C GLY A 300 0.01 -6.54 -2.39
N ASP A 301 1.10 -6.03 -2.93
CA ASP A 301 1.19 -4.63 -3.39
C ASP A 301 0.28 -4.36 -4.58
N ILE A 302 0.26 -5.26 -5.58
CA ILE A 302 -0.61 -5.15 -6.74
C ILE A 302 -2.08 -5.09 -6.31
N ARG A 303 -2.48 -5.95 -5.35
CA ARG A 303 -3.84 -5.94 -4.79
C ARG A 303 -4.19 -4.59 -4.16
N GLN A 304 -3.29 -4.03 -3.35
CA GLN A 304 -3.48 -2.74 -2.70
C GLN A 304 -3.50 -1.57 -3.69
N GLY A 305 -2.57 -1.57 -4.65
CA GLY A 305 -2.48 -0.56 -5.70
C GLY A 305 -3.75 -0.49 -6.56
N ILE A 306 -4.29 -1.65 -6.96
CA ILE A 306 -5.58 -1.72 -7.68
C ILE A 306 -6.71 -1.11 -6.85
N PHE A 307 -6.79 -1.43 -5.55
CA PHE A 307 -7.82 -0.85 -4.69
C PHE A 307 -7.69 0.68 -4.56
N TYR A 308 -6.47 1.20 -4.34
CA TYR A 308 -6.26 2.65 -4.24
C TYR A 308 -6.62 3.37 -5.54
N ALA A 309 -6.23 2.82 -6.69
CA ALA A 309 -6.61 3.38 -8.00
C ALA A 309 -8.14 3.38 -8.20
N MET A 310 -8.82 2.30 -7.80
CA MET A 310 -10.27 2.20 -7.86
C MET A 310 -10.98 3.14 -6.87
N LEU A 311 -10.43 3.33 -5.68
CA LEU A 311 -10.98 4.21 -4.65
C LEU A 311 -10.89 5.69 -5.08
N LEU A 312 -9.73 6.10 -5.62
CA LEU A 312 -9.56 7.46 -6.17
C LEU A 312 -10.47 7.69 -7.38
N SER A 313 -10.57 6.71 -8.27
CA SER A 313 -11.48 6.76 -9.42
C SER A 313 -12.94 6.87 -8.96
N PHE A 314 -13.31 6.12 -7.92
CA PHE A 314 -14.63 6.20 -7.30
C PHE A 314 -14.91 7.61 -6.76
N TRP A 315 -14.00 8.23 -6.01
CA TRP A 315 -14.23 9.58 -5.47
C TRP A 315 -14.41 10.62 -6.56
N ILE A 316 -13.58 10.58 -7.60
CA ILE A 316 -13.68 11.52 -8.72
C ILE A 316 -15.00 11.36 -9.47
N ILE A 317 -15.36 10.12 -9.84
CA ILE A 317 -16.61 9.83 -10.56
C ILE A 317 -17.81 10.16 -9.66
N PHE A 318 -17.74 9.85 -8.36
CA PHE A 318 -18.79 10.18 -7.41
C PHE A 318 -19.02 11.69 -7.33
N CYS A 319 -17.94 12.48 -7.19
CA CYS A 319 -18.03 13.94 -7.18
C CYS A 319 -18.58 14.48 -8.50
N GLY A 320 -18.08 13.98 -9.63
CA GLY A 320 -18.52 14.45 -10.94
C GLY A 320 -19.96 14.11 -11.28
N GLU A 321 -20.44 12.90 -10.97
CA GLU A 321 -21.85 12.51 -11.19
C GLU A 321 -22.83 13.30 -10.29
N HIS A 322 -22.37 13.77 -9.13
CA HIS A 322 -23.17 14.61 -8.22
C HIS A 322 -23.02 16.11 -8.51
N MET A 323 -22.00 16.52 -9.28
CA MET A 323 -21.87 17.89 -9.78
C MET A 323 -22.80 18.09 -10.98
N MET A 324 -23.61 19.15 -10.93
CA MET A 324 -24.77 19.30 -11.83
C MET A 324 -24.42 19.67 -13.28
N ASP A 325 -23.15 19.82 -13.64
CA ASP A 325 -22.70 20.66 -14.76
C ASP A 325 -22.24 19.93 -16.05
N GLN A 326 -22.32 18.59 -16.12
CA GLN A 326 -21.97 17.85 -17.35
C GLN A 326 -23.19 17.35 -18.13
N ASN A 327 -23.25 17.69 -19.42
CA ASN A 327 -24.26 17.25 -20.39
C ASN A 327 -24.16 15.75 -20.75
N GLU A 328 -23.04 15.08 -20.45
CA GLU A 328 -22.83 13.64 -20.72
C GLU A 328 -22.64 12.83 -19.43
N ARG A 329 -23.74 12.59 -18.70
CA ARG A 329 -23.74 11.71 -17.51
C ARG A 329 -23.69 10.23 -17.90
N ASN A 330 -23.25 9.36 -16.99
CA ASN A 330 -23.22 7.90 -17.16
C ASN A 330 -22.26 7.33 -18.23
N ARG A 331 -21.36 8.13 -18.83
CA ARG A 331 -20.34 7.64 -19.76
C ARG A 331 -18.94 7.78 -19.16
N LEU A 332 -18.20 6.67 -19.07
CA LEU A 332 -16.82 6.68 -18.57
C LEU A 332 -15.89 7.58 -19.43
N SER A 333 -16.18 7.72 -20.73
CA SER A 333 -15.43 8.59 -21.64
C SER A 333 -15.43 10.07 -21.22
N GLY A 334 -16.48 10.54 -20.54
CA GLY A 334 -16.56 11.90 -20.01
C GLY A 334 -15.55 12.18 -18.88
N TYR A 335 -15.12 11.13 -18.18
CA TYR A 335 -14.19 11.22 -17.05
C TYR A 335 -12.73 10.95 -17.43
N TRP A 336 -12.42 10.71 -18.71
CA TRP A 336 -11.07 10.36 -19.16
C TRP A 336 -9.99 11.37 -18.73
N LYS A 337 -10.33 12.66 -18.69
CA LYS A 337 -9.39 13.71 -18.24
C LYS A 337 -9.05 13.63 -16.74
N GLN A 338 -9.92 13.05 -15.92
CA GLN A 338 -9.75 12.96 -14.48
C GLN A 338 -9.26 11.56 -14.03
N VAL A 339 -9.75 10.50 -14.68
CA VAL A 339 -9.33 9.10 -14.42
C VAL A 339 -8.03 8.76 -15.15
N GLY A 340 -7.74 9.40 -16.29
CA GLY A 340 -6.51 9.20 -17.06
C GLY A 340 -5.23 9.38 -16.24
N PRO A 341 -5.06 10.48 -15.48
CA PRO A 341 -3.92 10.65 -14.59
C PRO A 341 -3.79 9.56 -13.51
N ILE A 342 -4.91 9.06 -12.96
CA ILE A 342 -4.90 7.95 -11.99
C ILE A 342 -4.43 6.66 -12.66
N ALA A 343 -4.93 6.36 -13.85
CA ALA A 343 -4.53 5.18 -14.61
C ALA A 343 -3.04 5.22 -15.00
N VAL A 344 -2.54 6.38 -15.44
CA VAL A 344 -1.11 6.57 -15.74
C VAL A 344 -0.27 6.46 -14.47
N GLY A 345 -0.64 7.15 -13.39
CA GLY A 345 0.10 7.11 -12.12
C GLY A 345 0.16 5.70 -11.52
N SER A 346 -0.96 4.97 -11.52
CA SER A 346 -1.00 3.58 -11.06
C SER A 346 -0.20 2.64 -11.96
N PHE A 347 -0.21 2.84 -13.27
CA PHE A 347 0.64 2.08 -14.20
C PHE A 347 2.14 2.36 -13.96
N CYS A 348 2.52 3.62 -13.72
CA CYS A 348 3.89 3.98 -13.37
C CYS A 348 4.35 3.31 -12.07
N LEU A 349 3.51 3.36 -11.01
CA LEU A 349 3.80 2.68 -9.75
C LEU A 349 3.89 1.16 -9.93
N PHE A 350 3.01 0.56 -10.73
CA PHE A 350 3.08 -0.86 -11.05
C PHE A 350 4.40 -1.24 -11.76
N VAL A 351 4.85 -0.44 -12.74
CA VAL A 351 6.14 -0.66 -13.40
C VAL A 351 7.29 -0.53 -12.40
N PHE A 352 7.23 0.47 -11.51
CA PHE A 352 8.23 0.64 -10.46
C PHE A 352 8.29 -0.59 -9.54
N ASP A 353 7.17 -1.07 -9.03
CA ASP A 353 7.11 -2.26 -8.16
C ASP A 353 7.62 -3.52 -8.88
N MET A 354 7.30 -3.68 -10.17
CA MET A 354 7.81 -4.79 -10.99
C MET A 354 9.32 -4.71 -11.23
N CYS A 355 9.88 -3.50 -11.34
CA CYS A 355 11.32 -3.29 -11.48
C CYS A 355 12.08 -3.50 -10.17
N GLU A 356 11.52 -3.10 -9.02
CA GLU A 356 12.16 -3.29 -7.72
C GLU A 356 11.89 -4.70 -7.18
N ARG A 357 10.65 -4.98 -6.77
CA ARG A 357 10.26 -6.25 -6.13
C ARG A 357 10.20 -7.43 -7.11
N GLY A 358 9.88 -7.17 -8.39
CA GLY A 358 9.88 -8.22 -9.40
C GLY A 358 11.27 -8.76 -9.72
N VAL A 359 12.30 -7.91 -9.70
CA VAL A 359 13.71 -8.34 -9.89
C VAL A 359 14.24 -9.03 -8.63
N GLN A 360 13.82 -8.57 -7.45
CA GLN A 360 14.17 -9.20 -6.16
C GLN A 360 13.77 -10.68 -6.06
N LEU A 361 12.76 -11.13 -6.81
CA LEU A 361 12.38 -12.54 -6.88
C LEU A 361 13.49 -13.45 -7.41
N LYS A 362 14.35 -12.92 -8.29
CA LYS A 362 15.48 -13.68 -8.85
C LYS A 362 16.78 -13.37 -8.11
N ASN A 363 16.96 -12.12 -7.68
CA ASN A 363 18.12 -11.71 -6.89
C ASN A 363 17.66 -10.98 -5.62
N PRO A 364 17.60 -11.66 -4.46
CA PRO A 364 17.15 -11.07 -3.19
C PRO A 364 17.99 -9.87 -2.73
N PHE A 365 19.21 -9.73 -3.26
CA PHE A 365 20.12 -8.63 -2.95
C PHE A 365 19.96 -7.44 -3.90
N TYR A 366 19.07 -7.49 -4.89
CA TYR A 366 18.89 -6.37 -5.80
C TYR A 366 18.22 -5.17 -5.11
N SER A 367 18.68 -3.97 -5.43
CA SER A 367 18.04 -2.72 -5.03
C SER A 367 18.14 -1.69 -6.16
N ILE A 368 17.01 -1.09 -6.55
CA ILE A 368 16.97 -0.13 -7.67
C ILE A 368 17.80 1.15 -7.37
N TRP A 369 17.93 1.48 -6.08
CA TRP A 369 18.61 2.66 -5.56
C TRP A 369 20.15 2.63 -5.70
N THR A 370 20.73 1.52 -6.16
CA THR A 370 22.18 1.39 -6.35
C THR A 370 22.61 1.91 -7.73
N THR A 371 21.71 1.92 -8.71
CA THR A 371 22.01 2.37 -10.06
C THR A 371 21.67 3.84 -10.21
N GLU A 372 22.57 4.65 -10.77
CA GLU A 372 22.32 6.08 -11.01
C GLU A 372 21.12 6.28 -11.93
N VAL A 373 21.04 5.50 -13.03
CA VAL A 373 19.90 5.49 -13.95
C VAL A 373 18.62 5.00 -13.29
N GLY A 374 18.71 4.01 -12.38
CA GLY A 374 17.55 3.48 -11.64
C GLY A 374 16.96 4.51 -10.67
N THR A 375 17.82 5.24 -9.96
CA THR A 375 17.43 6.33 -9.04
C THR A 375 16.82 7.51 -9.81
N GLU A 376 17.42 7.91 -10.93
CA GLU A 376 16.86 8.97 -11.77
C GLU A 376 15.50 8.57 -12.35
N LEU A 377 15.32 7.34 -12.84
CA LEU A 377 14.03 6.84 -13.35
C LEU A 377 12.96 6.72 -12.24
N ALA A 378 13.33 6.31 -11.02
CA ALA A 378 12.43 6.23 -9.88
C ALA A 378 11.94 7.62 -9.42
N VAL A 379 12.85 8.60 -9.41
CA VAL A 379 12.57 9.98 -8.95
C VAL A 379 11.91 10.83 -10.03
N SER A 380 12.09 10.52 -11.32
CA SER A 380 11.63 11.33 -12.46
C SER A 380 10.22 11.02 -12.98
N PHE A 381 9.42 10.16 -12.32
CA PHE A 381 8.01 9.96 -12.67
C PHE A 381 7.14 11.19 -12.27
N PRO A 382 6.69 12.03 -13.21
CA PRO A 382 6.07 13.30 -12.88
C PRO A 382 4.54 13.17 -12.80
N VAL A 383 4.01 12.86 -11.62
CA VAL A 383 2.55 12.85 -11.36
C VAL A 383 1.99 14.27 -11.08
N PHE A 384 2.83 15.28 -10.90
CA PHE A 384 2.39 16.58 -10.35
C PHE A 384 2.33 17.78 -11.31
N ARG A 385 2.25 17.58 -12.63
CA ARG A 385 2.23 18.72 -13.58
C ARG A 385 0.87 19.08 -14.19
N ASN A 386 -0.26 18.53 -13.72
CA ASN A 386 -1.53 18.75 -14.44
C ASN A 386 -2.83 18.84 -13.63
N ILE A 387 -2.82 19.49 -12.46
CA ILE A 387 -4.08 19.87 -11.79
C ILE A 387 -3.93 21.27 -11.18
N SER A 388 -4.00 22.29 -12.03
CA SER A 388 -4.33 23.66 -11.60
C SER A 388 -5.07 24.34 -12.73
N GLY A 389 -6.40 24.30 -12.67
CA GLY A 389 -7.24 24.95 -13.66
C GLY A 389 -8.66 24.45 -13.68
N LYS A 390 -9.49 24.97 -12.76
CA LYS A 390 -10.76 25.67 -13.06
C LYS A 390 -11.62 25.86 -11.81
N GLN A 391 -11.82 27.13 -11.45
CA GLN A 391 -12.85 27.65 -10.54
C GLN A 391 -13.90 28.43 -11.34
N SER A 392 -15.11 28.57 -10.76
CA SER A 392 -16.30 29.36 -11.19
C SER A 392 -17.14 28.74 -12.33
N SER A 393 -18.48 28.70 -12.34
CA SER A 393 -19.57 29.43 -11.64
C SER A 393 -20.90 28.67 -11.85
N LEU A 394 -21.92 28.84 -10.99
CA LEU A 394 -23.30 28.36 -11.26
C LEU A 394 -24.38 29.20 -10.55
N PRO A 395 -25.49 29.58 -11.24
CA PRO A 395 -26.72 30.09 -10.63
C PRO A 395 -27.95 29.14 -10.79
N ALA A 396 -29.09 29.56 -10.22
CA ALA A 396 -30.13 28.77 -9.53
C ALA A 396 -31.37 28.28 -10.34
N MET A 397 -32.13 27.28 -9.81
CA MET A 397 -33.52 26.95 -10.22
C MET A 397 -34.35 26.04 -9.25
N SER A 398 -35.61 25.69 -9.61
CA SER A 398 -36.90 25.67 -8.85
C SER A 398 -37.35 24.48 -7.93
N LYS A 399 -38.51 24.68 -7.23
CA LYS A 399 -39.04 23.99 -6.02
C LYS A 399 -39.41 22.49 -6.08
N ALA A 400 -39.83 21.90 -7.21
CA ALA A 400 -40.12 20.45 -7.27
C ALA A 400 -38.86 19.60 -7.57
N ARG A 401 -37.92 20.20 -8.31
CA ARG A 401 -36.55 19.72 -8.49
C ARG A 401 -35.78 19.73 -7.17
N ARG A 402 -36.12 20.67 -6.27
CA ARG A 402 -35.50 20.85 -4.95
C ARG A 402 -35.60 19.63 -4.03
N LEU A 403 -36.67 18.84 -4.03
CA LEU A 403 -36.76 17.67 -3.13
C LEU A 403 -35.86 16.50 -3.59
N HIS A 404 -35.81 16.25 -4.90
CA HIS A 404 -34.87 15.29 -5.51
C HIS A 404 -33.42 15.77 -5.38
N TYR A 405 -33.17 17.08 -5.55
CA TYR A 405 -31.86 17.69 -5.31
C TYR A 405 -31.47 17.74 -3.83
N GLU A 406 -32.41 17.90 -2.89
CA GLU A 406 -32.14 17.86 -1.45
C GLU A 406 -31.68 16.46 -1.04
N GLY A 407 -32.30 15.39 -1.58
CA GLY A 407 -31.83 14.02 -1.41
C GLY A 407 -30.45 13.76 -2.03
N LEU A 408 -30.19 14.30 -3.23
CA LEU A 408 -28.90 14.15 -3.93
C LEU A 408 -27.77 14.95 -3.26
N ILE A 409 -28.04 16.17 -2.80
CA ILE A 409 -27.11 17.03 -2.04
C ILE A 409 -26.85 16.44 -0.66
N PHE A 410 -27.86 15.87 0.01
CA PHE A 410 -27.69 15.19 1.28
C PHE A 410 -26.76 13.98 1.13
N ARG A 411 -26.94 13.13 0.10
CA ARG A 411 -26.03 12.00 -0.21
C ARG A 411 -24.61 12.45 -0.44
N PHE A 412 -24.44 13.48 -1.26
CA PHE A 412 -23.12 14.04 -1.56
C PHE A 412 -22.44 14.56 -0.30
N LYS A 413 -23.12 15.40 0.50
CA LYS A 413 -22.57 15.93 1.75
C LYS A 413 -22.32 14.86 2.81
N PHE A 414 -23.24 13.90 2.96
CA PHE A 414 -23.13 12.81 3.92
C PHE A 414 -21.94 11.91 3.59
N LEU A 415 -21.85 11.43 2.34
CA LEU A 415 -20.72 10.59 1.94
C LEU A 415 -19.40 11.37 1.98
N MET A 416 -19.38 12.61 1.50
CA MET A 416 -18.17 13.45 1.53
C MET A 416 -17.68 13.69 2.96
N LEU A 417 -18.58 13.92 3.93
CA LEU A 417 -18.21 14.08 5.34
C LEU A 417 -17.64 12.78 5.92
N ILE A 418 -18.25 11.63 5.61
CA ILE A 418 -17.71 10.32 6.03
C ILE A 418 -16.34 10.07 5.40
N THR A 419 -16.18 10.33 4.10
CA THR A 419 -14.90 10.15 3.40
C THR A 419 -13.82 11.06 3.97
N LEU A 420 -14.12 12.33 4.24
CA LEU A 420 -13.21 13.26 4.88
C LEU A 420 -12.85 12.82 6.30
N ALA A 421 -13.82 12.33 7.08
CA ALA A 421 -13.56 11.79 8.41
C ALA A 421 -12.66 10.56 8.34
N CYS A 422 -12.94 9.59 7.47
CA CYS A 422 -12.10 8.40 7.28
C CYS A 422 -10.68 8.77 6.84
N ALA A 423 -10.53 9.72 5.89
CA ALA A 423 -9.23 10.20 5.43
C ALA A 423 -8.47 10.92 6.57
N ALA A 424 -9.12 11.84 7.28
CA ALA A 424 -8.53 12.56 8.41
C ALA A 424 -8.09 11.61 9.52
N MET A 425 -8.93 10.65 9.90
CA MET A 425 -8.58 9.63 10.90
C MET A 425 -7.40 8.77 10.43
N THR A 426 -7.34 8.40 9.14
CA THR A 426 -6.21 7.66 8.58
C THR A 426 -4.91 8.44 8.72
N VAL A 427 -4.92 9.73 8.34
CA VAL A 427 -3.74 10.60 8.41
C VAL A 427 -3.32 10.85 9.86
N ILE A 428 -4.27 11.14 10.76
CA ILE A 428 -3.98 11.39 12.18
C ILE A 428 -3.35 10.15 12.81
N PHE A 429 -3.95 8.97 12.65
CA PHE A 429 -3.38 7.75 13.23
C PHE A 429 -2.07 7.34 12.57
N PHE A 430 -1.90 7.61 11.27
CA PHE A 430 -0.62 7.41 10.61
C PHE A 430 0.46 8.27 11.26
N ILE A 431 0.24 9.58 11.42
CA ILE A 431 1.18 10.48 12.08
C ILE A 431 1.48 10.02 13.51
N VAL A 432 0.44 9.65 14.27
CA VAL A 432 0.62 9.13 15.64
C VAL A 432 1.49 7.86 15.64
N SER A 433 1.28 6.94 14.70
CA SER A 433 2.08 5.71 14.60
C SER A 433 3.54 5.97 14.24
N GLN A 434 3.83 7.05 13.49
CA GLN A 434 5.20 7.42 13.11
C GLN A 434 5.96 8.14 14.23
N VAL A 435 5.24 8.90 15.07
CA VAL A 435 5.86 9.70 16.14
C VAL A 435 5.97 8.92 17.47
N THR A 436 5.15 7.89 17.66
CA THR A 436 5.11 7.10 18.90
C THR A 436 6.07 5.91 18.83
N GLU A 437 6.66 5.51 19.96
CA GLU A 437 7.51 4.31 20.12
C GLU A 437 6.76 2.95 19.90
N GLY A 438 5.58 2.97 19.30
CA GLY A 438 4.80 1.81 18.86
C GLY A 438 3.91 1.14 19.92
N HIS A 439 4.13 1.41 21.21
CA HIS A 439 3.33 0.84 22.30
C HIS A 439 3.06 1.85 23.43
N TRP A 440 1.86 1.81 24.00
CA TRP A 440 1.46 2.61 25.17
C TRP A 440 1.22 1.69 26.37
N LYS A 441 1.71 2.07 27.54
CA LYS A 441 1.35 1.40 28.80
C LYS A 441 0.19 2.12 29.45
N TRP A 442 -0.99 1.51 29.45
CA TRP A 442 -2.14 2.02 30.20
C TRP A 442 -2.40 1.08 31.39
N GLY A 443 -1.93 1.48 32.57
CA GLY A 443 -1.93 0.61 33.75
C GLY A 443 -1.05 -0.62 33.52
N ASP A 444 -1.58 -1.82 33.79
CA ASP A 444 -0.86 -3.09 33.61
C ASP A 444 -0.92 -3.64 32.17
N MET A 445 -1.67 -2.99 31.26
CA MET A 445 -1.82 -3.44 29.87
C MET A 445 -0.95 -2.63 28.91
N THR A 446 -0.21 -3.33 28.04
CA THR A 446 0.50 -2.74 26.90
C THR A 446 -0.42 -2.71 25.69
N ILE A 447 -0.76 -1.52 25.21
CA ILE A 447 -1.55 -1.30 24.00
C ILE A 447 -0.61 -1.11 22.81
N GLN A 448 -0.79 -1.92 21.78
CA GLN A 448 0.02 -1.92 20.56
C GLN A 448 -0.57 -0.94 19.53
N VAL A 449 -0.12 0.32 19.54
CA VAL A 449 -0.69 1.38 18.68
C VAL A 449 -0.43 1.10 17.20
N ASN A 450 0.74 0.57 16.85
CA ASN A 450 1.09 0.26 15.47
C ASN A 450 0.20 -0.84 14.89
N SER A 451 -0.08 -1.90 15.65
CA SER A 451 -0.95 -2.98 15.23
C SER A 451 -2.42 -2.55 15.18
N ALA A 452 -2.86 -1.76 16.17
CA ALA A 452 -4.17 -1.13 16.17
C ALA A 452 -4.41 -0.24 14.94
N PHE A 453 -3.38 0.48 14.49
CA PHE A 453 -3.44 1.25 13.25
C PHE A 453 -3.71 0.36 12.05
N PHE A 454 -2.90 -0.69 11.82
CA PHE A 454 -3.09 -1.58 10.67
C PHE A 454 -4.46 -2.25 10.66
N THR A 455 -4.89 -2.86 11.77
CA THR A 455 -6.20 -3.52 11.84
C THR A 455 -7.35 -2.51 11.77
N GLY A 456 -7.21 -1.37 12.44
CA GLY A 456 -8.21 -0.31 12.46
C GLY A 456 -8.45 0.28 11.08
N ILE A 457 -7.40 0.67 10.36
CA ILE A 457 -7.53 1.22 8.99
C ILE A 457 -8.08 0.16 8.04
N TYR A 458 -7.61 -1.08 8.15
CA TYR A 458 -8.13 -2.18 7.34
C TYR A 458 -9.62 -2.44 7.59
N GLY A 459 -10.06 -2.44 8.85
CA GLY A 459 -11.46 -2.53 9.24
C GLY A 459 -12.28 -1.34 8.72
N MET A 460 -11.74 -0.13 8.80
CA MET A 460 -12.42 1.09 8.40
C MET A 460 -12.75 1.10 6.91
N TRP A 461 -11.77 0.77 6.06
CA TRP A 461 -12.00 0.73 4.61
C TRP A 461 -12.92 -0.43 4.21
N ASN A 462 -12.88 -1.56 4.92
CA ASN A 462 -13.85 -2.65 4.74
C ASN A 462 -15.27 -2.20 5.06
N LEU A 463 -15.47 -1.57 6.22
CA LEU A 463 -16.77 -1.05 6.65
C LEU A 463 -17.26 0.09 5.75
N TYR A 464 -16.35 0.92 5.24
CA TYR A 464 -16.67 1.97 4.27
C TYR A 464 -17.20 1.39 2.96
N VAL A 465 -16.51 0.39 2.39
CA VAL A 465 -16.96 -0.29 1.17
C VAL A 465 -18.27 -1.07 1.40
N PHE A 466 -18.41 -1.71 2.56
CA PHE A 466 -19.67 -2.36 2.97
C PHE A 466 -20.82 -1.35 3.02
N ALA A 467 -20.61 -0.21 3.68
CA ALA A 467 -21.60 0.85 3.80
C ALA A 467 -21.98 1.44 2.44
N LEU A 468 -21.02 1.63 1.53
CA LEU A 468 -21.29 2.07 0.16
C LEU A 468 -22.21 1.10 -0.56
N MET A 469 -21.88 -0.19 -0.59
CA MET A 469 -22.71 -1.21 -1.25
C MET A 469 -24.09 -1.32 -0.60
N PHE A 470 -24.19 -1.22 0.73
CA PHE A 470 -25.46 -1.30 1.43
C PHE A 470 -26.36 -0.06 1.19
N LEU A 471 -25.81 1.14 1.36
CA LEU A 471 -26.57 2.40 1.29
C LEU A 471 -26.98 2.76 -0.13
N TYR A 472 -26.13 2.47 -1.12
CA TYR A 472 -26.38 2.77 -2.53
C TYR A 472 -27.06 1.62 -3.29
N ALA A 473 -27.48 0.55 -2.61
CA ALA A 473 -28.27 -0.51 -3.24
C ALA A 473 -29.68 -0.01 -3.61
N PRO A 474 -30.31 -0.54 -4.67
CA PRO A 474 -31.71 -0.28 -4.98
C PRO A 474 -32.63 -0.71 -3.83
N SER A 475 -33.63 0.11 -3.47
CA SER A 475 -34.66 -0.21 -2.46
C SER A 475 -35.94 -0.76 -3.11
N HIS A 476 -36.74 -1.53 -2.38
CA HIS A 476 -38.07 -2.00 -2.86
C HIS A 476 -39.24 -1.12 -2.38
N LYS A 477 -38.99 -0.10 -1.56
CA LYS A 477 -40.07 0.72 -0.99
C LYS A 477 -40.49 1.82 -1.97
N ASN A 478 -41.68 1.70 -2.55
CA ASN A 478 -42.33 2.75 -3.34
C ASN A 478 -43.17 3.64 -2.40
N TYR A 479 -42.84 4.92 -2.27
CA TYR A 479 -43.63 5.90 -1.50
C TYR A 479 -44.64 6.65 -2.40
N GLY A 480 -45.32 5.91 -3.28
CA GLY A 480 -46.14 6.50 -4.35
C GLY A 480 -47.67 6.36 -4.19
N GLU A 481 -48.18 5.51 -3.31
CA GLU A 481 -49.63 5.18 -3.27
C GLU A 481 -50.35 5.57 -1.97
N ASP A 482 -49.65 5.96 -0.91
CA ASP A 482 -50.28 6.22 0.40
C ASP A 482 -50.73 7.68 0.62
N GLN A 483 -50.73 8.54 -0.41
CA GLN A 483 -51.21 9.94 -0.30
C GLN A 483 -52.49 10.26 -1.09
N SER A 484 -53.11 9.28 -1.75
CA SER A 484 -54.34 9.50 -2.54
C SER A 484 -55.62 8.90 -1.94
N ASN A 485 -55.59 8.32 -0.74
CA ASN A 485 -56.75 7.69 -0.10
C ASN A 485 -57.07 8.30 1.29
N GLY A 486 -57.04 9.62 1.39
CA GLY A 486 -57.34 10.32 2.63
C GLY A 486 -57.84 11.74 2.42
N ASP A 487 -58.88 11.92 1.59
CA ASP A 487 -59.84 13.03 1.75
C ASP A 487 -61.10 12.73 0.92
N LEU A 488 -62.01 11.98 1.51
CA LEU A 488 -63.42 11.91 1.12
C LEU A 488 -64.19 12.79 2.10
N GLY A 489 -64.55 14.00 1.66
CA GLY A 489 -65.23 14.98 2.50
C GLY A 489 -65.73 16.22 1.76
N VAL A 490 -66.72 16.03 0.89
CA VAL A 490 -67.85 16.95 0.61
C VAL A 490 -67.51 18.44 0.32
N ASN A 491 -67.61 18.84 -0.95
CA ASN A 491 -68.64 19.82 -1.33
C ASN A 491 -68.92 19.82 -2.83
N SER A 492 -70.22 19.84 -3.11
CA SER A 492 -70.93 19.76 -4.39
C SER A 492 -70.85 21.04 -5.24
N GLY A 493 -70.89 20.86 -6.55
CA GLY A 493 -71.59 21.75 -7.48
C GLY A 493 -70.73 22.75 -8.24
N GLU A 494 -70.36 22.42 -9.48
CA GLU A 494 -70.90 23.06 -10.70
C GLU A 494 -70.11 22.55 -11.92
N GLU A 495 -70.74 21.64 -12.68
CA GLU A 495 -70.39 21.39 -14.07
C GLU A 495 -70.90 22.58 -14.90
N LEU A 496 -70.01 23.23 -15.65
CA LEU A 496 -70.39 23.98 -16.84
C LEU A 496 -69.46 23.57 -17.99
N GLN A 497 -69.92 22.59 -18.78
CA GLN A 497 -69.47 22.44 -20.16
C GLN A 497 -70.13 23.53 -21.02
N LEU A 498 -69.34 24.26 -21.80
CA LEU A 498 -69.85 24.93 -22.99
C LEU A 498 -68.86 24.73 -24.15
N THR A 499 -69.35 24.02 -25.16
CA THR A 499 -68.71 23.71 -26.44
C THR A 499 -69.02 24.81 -27.47
N THR A 500 -68.19 24.90 -28.52
CA THR A 500 -68.50 25.39 -29.90
C THR A 500 -68.45 26.94 -30.11
N THR A 501 -67.97 27.58 -31.20
CA THR A 501 -67.87 27.25 -32.66
C THR A 501 -67.10 28.38 -33.44
N ILE A 502 -66.19 28.02 -34.37
CA ILE A 502 -65.99 28.45 -35.82
C ILE A 502 -66.00 29.98 -36.19
N THR A 503 -65.08 30.57 -36.98
CA THR A 503 -65.16 30.71 -38.49
C THR A 503 -63.90 31.34 -39.18
N HIS A 504 -63.39 30.68 -40.26
CA HIS A 504 -63.03 31.18 -41.64
C HIS A 504 -61.91 32.26 -41.83
N VAL A 505 -61.03 32.36 -42.86
CA VAL A 505 -61.02 32.10 -44.33
C VAL A 505 -59.56 32.11 -44.91
N ASP A 506 -59.28 31.27 -45.92
CA ASP A 506 -58.32 31.26 -47.09
C ASP A 506 -56.87 31.84 -47.09
N GLY A 507 -55.97 31.15 -47.83
CA GLY A 507 -54.56 31.50 -48.16
C GLY A 507 -54.39 32.51 -49.32
N PRO A 508 -53.32 32.53 -50.17
CA PRO A 508 -52.10 31.70 -50.24
C PRO A 508 -50.74 32.45 -50.52
N THR A 509 -49.61 31.70 -50.54
CA THR A 509 -48.32 31.83 -51.31
C THR A 509 -47.53 33.15 -51.49
N GLU A 510 -46.24 33.09 -51.11
CA GLU A 510 -45.00 33.52 -51.82
C GLU A 510 -45.10 34.61 -52.92
N VAL A 511 -44.60 35.82 -52.63
CA VAL A 511 -44.22 36.86 -53.62
C VAL A 511 -42.97 37.66 -53.16
N TYR A 512 -41.84 37.40 -53.83
CA TYR A 512 -40.72 38.29 -54.19
C TYR A 512 -39.92 39.12 -53.15
N LYS A 513 -38.61 38.79 -53.12
CA LYS A 513 -37.44 39.70 -53.21
C LYS A 513 -37.77 41.20 -53.25
N LEU A 514 -37.21 41.99 -52.32
CA LEU A 514 -36.59 43.30 -52.56
C LEU A 514 -35.96 43.86 -51.26
N ALA A 515 -34.80 44.52 -51.40
CA ALA A 515 -34.05 45.28 -50.37
C ALA A 515 -33.01 44.52 -49.50
N ARG A 516 -31.99 44.04 -50.21
CA ARG A 516 -30.55 44.17 -49.89
C ARG A 516 -30.20 45.44 -49.07
N LYS A 517 -29.37 45.30 -48.03
CA LYS A 517 -28.23 46.20 -47.77
C LYS A 517 -27.19 45.55 -46.85
N GLU A 518 -26.03 45.28 -47.43
CA GLU A 518 -24.74 45.10 -46.74
C GLU A 518 -23.95 46.42 -46.77
N ALA A 519 -23.16 46.61 -45.71
CA ALA A 519 -21.83 47.23 -45.62
C ALA A 519 -21.61 48.76 -45.53
N GLN A 520 -20.56 49.06 -44.75
CA GLN A 520 -19.72 50.25 -44.52
C GLN A 520 -20.03 51.05 -43.24
N GLU A 521 -19.09 51.27 -42.31
CA GLU A 521 -17.61 51.11 -42.26
C GLU A 521 -17.13 50.32 -41.03
#